data_AF-A0A9D6THH2-F1
#
_entry.id   AF-A0A9D6THH2-F1
#
_cell.length_a   1.000
_cell.length_b   1.000
_cell.length_c   1.000
_cell.angle_alpha   90.00
_cell.angle_beta   90.00
_cell.angle_gamma   90.00
#
_symmetry.space_group_name_H-M   'P 1'
#
loop_
_entity.id
_entity.type
_entity.pdbx_description
1 polymer ?
#
loop_
_entity_poly.entity_id
_entity_poly.type
_entity_poly.pdbx_seq_one_letter_code
_entity_poly.pdbx_strand_id
1 'polypeptide(L)'
;MNKWIALLSLVLVASRPASGVDLVRNGIGMPEIVVAVKPLPWVKTAAEELQAYLRKMSGAELPIVTKVSPAVETQIYVGASEHTAKLDFTLDDVIHGGFKIVAARNYVIAAGKDIDNGKSFAMFRSVANRQEA
;
A
#
# COMPACT_ATOMS: atom_id res chain seq x y z
N MET A 1 -20.69 -52.26 20.47
CA MET A 1 -21.34 -50.94 20.70
C MET A 1 -20.45 -50.18 21.68
N ASN A 2 -19.69 -49.11 21.40
CA ASN A 2 -19.72 -48.09 20.35
C ASN A 2 -18.28 -47.58 20.10
N LYS A 3 -17.61 -48.00 19.02
CA LYS A 3 -16.34 -47.41 18.54
C LYS A 3 -16.54 -46.09 17.75
N TRP A 4 -17.77 -45.57 17.73
CA TRP A 4 -18.18 -44.45 16.89
C TRP A 4 -18.04 -43.08 17.57
N ILE A 5 -17.77 -43.05 18.88
CA ILE A 5 -17.66 -41.78 19.64
C ILE A 5 -16.29 -41.10 19.41
N ALA A 6 -15.27 -41.83 18.96
CA ALA A 6 -13.95 -41.26 18.69
C ALA A 6 -13.84 -40.48 17.36
N LEU A 7 -14.84 -40.57 16.47
CA LEU A 7 -14.79 -39.92 15.16
C LEU A 7 -15.40 -38.50 15.14
N LEU A 8 -15.98 -38.03 16.24
CA LEU A 8 -16.65 -36.72 16.30
C LEU A 8 -15.76 -35.57 16.80
N SER A 9 -14.47 -35.82 17.05
CA SER A 9 -13.59 -34.87 17.75
C SER A 9 -12.64 -34.07 16.86
N LEU A 10 -12.58 -34.30 15.53
CA LEU A 10 -11.47 -33.79 14.69
C LEU A 10 -11.86 -32.79 13.61
N VAL A 11 -12.87 -31.94 13.83
CA VAL A 11 -13.10 -30.80 12.92
C VAL A 11 -13.37 -29.53 13.72
N LEU A 12 -12.41 -29.14 14.55
CA LEU A 12 -12.25 -27.74 14.90
C LEU A 12 -11.40 -27.12 13.79
N VAL A 13 -12.05 -26.80 12.66
CA VAL A 13 -11.47 -25.86 11.69
C VAL A 13 -11.40 -24.54 12.44
N ALA A 14 -10.26 -24.26 13.05
CA ALA A 14 -9.95 -22.94 13.56
C ALA A 14 -9.98 -22.01 12.35
N SER A 15 -11.09 -21.29 12.19
CA SER A 15 -11.18 -20.16 11.28
C SER A 15 -10.04 -19.21 11.65
N ARG A 16 -8.93 -19.30 10.93
CA ARG A 16 -7.85 -18.33 11.08
C ARG A 16 -8.45 -17.00 10.66
N PRO A 17 -8.54 -15.99 11.54
CA PRO A 17 -8.92 -14.67 11.09
C PRO A 17 -7.99 -14.32 9.93
N ALA A 18 -8.56 -13.75 8.86
CA ALA A 18 -7.75 -13.19 7.79
C ALA A 18 -6.77 -12.21 8.46
N SER A 19 -5.49 -12.56 8.46
CA SER A 19 -4.45 -11.75 9.08
C SER A 19 -4.38 -10.44 8.32
N GLY A 20 -5.03 -9.41 8.86
CA GLY A 20 -4.85 -8.04 8.41
C GLY A 20 -3.46 -7.55 8.77
N VAL A 21 -3.05 -6.45 8.14
CA VAL A 21 -1.83 -5.74 8.51
C VAL A 21 -2.17 -4.80 9.65
N ASP A 22 -1.50 -4.97 10.80
CA ASP A 22 -1.61 -4.00 11.87
C ASP A 22 -0.83 -2.75 11.52
N LEU A 23 -1.54 -1.62 11.43
CA LEU A 23 -0.89 -0.33 11.23
C LEU A 23 -0.49 0.29 12.57
N VAL A 24 -1.34 0.11 13.58
CA VAL A 24 -1.11 0.59 14.94
C VAL A 24 -1.65 -0.43 15.93
N ARG A 25 -0.84 -0.80 16.91
CA ARG A 25 -1.22 -1.75 17.98
C ARG A 25 -0.93 -1.10 19.32
N ASN A 26 -1.97 -0.93 20.15
CA ASN A 26 -1.88 -0.28 21.46
C ASN A 26 -1.23 1.12 21.42
N GLY A 27 -1.53 1.92 20.40
CA GLY A 27 -0.97 3.27 20.22
C GLY A 27 0.48 3.28 19.70
N ILE A 28 1.04 2.13 19.33
CA ILE A 28 2.39 2.01 18.78
C ILE A 28 2.28 1.73 17.28
N GLY A 29 2.95 2.55 16.46
CA GLY A 29 3.04 2.32 15.01
C GLY A 29 3.84 1.06 14.74
N MET A 30 3.27 0.11 14.00
CA MET A 30 3.93 -1.15 13.68
C MET A 30 4.76 -1.08 12.39
N PRO A 31 4.28 -0.43 11.30
CA PRO A 31 5.02 -0.34 10.06
C PRO A 31 5.82 0.96 9.88
N GLU A 32 6.73 0.90 8.91
CA GLU A 32 7.27 2.07 8.22
C GLU A 32 6.48 2.36 6.94
N ILE A 33 6.35 3.64 6.59
CA ILE A 33 5.84 4.09 5.30
C ILE A 33 7.03 4.19 4.33
N VAL A 34 7.09 3.30 3.35
CA VAL A 34 8.21 3.16 2.42
C VAL A 34 7.85 3.81 1.09
N VAL A 35 8.68 4.74 0.65
CA VAL A 35 8.59 5.40 -0.66
C VAL A 35 9.85 5.14 -1.49
N ALA A 36 9.79 5.42 -2.80
CA ALA A 36 10.98 5.37 -3.65
C ALA A 36 12.06 6.37 -3.18
N VAL A 37 13.32 6.15 -3.55
CA VAL A 37 14.43 7.09 -3.26
C VAL A 37 14.18 8.46 -3.89
N LYS A 38 13.54 8.49 -5.06
CA LYS A 38 13.11 9.71 -5.78
C LYS A 38 11.62 9.59 -6.09
N PRO A 39 10.73 9.79 -5.11
CA PRO A 39 9.29 9.65 -5.33
C PRO A 39 8.79 10.84 -6.17
N LEU A 40 7.71 10.62 -6.92
CA LEU A 40 6.99 11.71 -7.55
C LEU A 40 6.46 12.68 -6.46
N PRO A 41 6.35 13.99 -6.72
CA PRO A 41 5.91 14.95 -5.71
C PRO A 41 4.58 14.56 -5.03
N TRP A 42 3.60 14.08 -5.79
CA TRP A 42 2.31 13.62 -5.27
C TRP A 42 2.40 12.32 -4.48
N VAL A 43 3.34 11.42 -4.80
CA VAL A 43 3.59 10.22 -4.00
C VAL A 43 4.17 10.59 -2.63
N LYS A 44 5.08 11.57 -2.59
CA LYS A 44 5.60 12.12 -1.34
C LYS A 44 4.48 12.74 -0.49
N THR A 45 3.66 13.59 -1.10
CA THR A 45 2.50 14.20 -0.41
C THR A 45 1.54 13.13 0.10
N ALA A 46 1.23 12.10 -0.68
CA ALA A 46 0.35 11.02 -0.24
C ALA A 46 0.92 10.25 0.96
N ALA A 47 2.24 10.02 1.01
CA ALA A 47 2.89 9.39 2.16
C ALA A 47 2.81 10.26 3.43
N GLU A 48 3.04 11.56 3.29
CA GLU A 48 2.92 12.55 4.39
C GLU A 48 1.49 12.66 4.90
N GLU A 49 0.50 12.69 4.01
CA GLU A 49 -0.92 12.70 4.36
C GLU A 49 -1.33 11.41 5.08
N LEU A 50 -0.91 10.25 4.56
CA LEU A 50 -1.17 8.97 5.21
C LEU A 50 -0.61 8.94 6.64
N GLN A 51 0.65 9.36 6.82
CA GLN A 51 1.27 9.47 8.14
C GLN A 51 0.47 10.40 9.06
N ALA A 52 0.11 11.59 8.56
CA ALA A 52 -0.61 12.59 9.32
C ALA A 52 -1.98 12.07 9.79
N TYR A 53 -2.72 11.36 8.94
CA TYR A 53 -4.01 10.80 9.32
C TYR A 53 -3.87 9.60 10.26
N LEU A 54 -2.89 8.72 10.07
CA LEU A 54 -2.62 7.63 11.02
C LEU A 54 -2.27 8.18 12.41
N ARG A 55 -1.47 9.25 12.48
CA ARG A 55 -1.17 9.95 13.72
C ARG A 55 -2.41 10.59 14.35
N LYS A 56 -3.27 11.25 13.56
CA LYS A 56 -4.53 11.82 14.07
C LYS A 56 -5.47 10.76 14.65
N MET A 57 -5.57 9.60 14.00
CA MET A 57 -6.48 8.52 14.43
C MET A 57 -5.97 7.79 15.67
N SER A 58 -4.65 7.69 15.85
CA SER A 58 -4.07 6.74 16.80
C SER A 58 -3.08 7.32 17.80
N GLY A 59 -2.60 8.55 17.59
CA GLY A 59 -1.49 9.15 18.31
C GLY A 59 -0.10 8.63 17.89
N ALA A 60 -0.03 7.53 17.14
CA ALA A 60 1.23 6.92 16.70
C ALA A 60 1.80 7.60 15.45
N GLU A 61 3.10 7.84 15.42
CA GLU A 61 3.80 8.32 14.23
C GLU A 61 4.55 7.17 13.57
N LEU A 62 4.24 6.89 12.30
CA LEU A 62 4.92 5.86 11.50
C LEU A 62 6.03 6.54 10.69
N PRO A 63 7.30 6.10 10.75
CA PRO A 63 8.38 6.72 10.00
C PRO A 63 8.16 6.63 8.48
N ILE A 64 8.44 7.72 7.75
CA ILE A 64 8.53 7.69 6.28
C ILE A 64 10.00 7.45 5.90
N VAL A 65 10.27 6.38 5.16
CA VAL A 65 11.62 5.94 4.80
C VAL A 65 11.74 5.63 3.31
N THR A 66 12.96 5.67 2.79
CA THR A 66 13.26 5.26 1.40
C THR A 66 13.85 3.85 1.30
N LYS A 67 14.19 3.25 2.44
CA LYS A 67 14.74 1.90 2.57
C LYS A 67 14.12 1.24 3.79
N VAL A 68 13.67 0.00 3.61
CA VAL A 68 13.10 -0.82 4.69
C VAL A 68 14.14 -1.07 5.77
N SER A 69 13.78 -0.80 7.02
CA SER A 69 14.60 -1.17 8.18
C SER A 69 14.52 -2.67 8.46
N PRO A 70 15.65 -3.37 8.72
CA PRO A 70 15.63 -4.80 9.04
C PRO A 70 14.85 -5.16 10.32
N ALA A 71 14.68 -4.20 11.23
CA ALA A 71 14.00 -4.40 12.52
C ALA A 71 12.47 -4.27 12.43
N VAL A 72 11.94 -3.80 11.29
CA VAL A 72 10.51 -3.61 11.08
C VAL A 72 10.02 -4.70 10.15
N GLU A 73 9.09 -5.55 10.60
CA GLU A 73 8.62 -6.69 9.82
C GLU A 73 7.49 -6.33 8.85
N THR A 74 6.75 -5.26 9.17
CA THR A 74 5.52 -4.86 8.48
C THR A 74 5.70 -3.55 7.74
N GLN A 75 5.29 -3.43 6.49
CA GLN A 75 5.53 -2.23 5.68
C GLN A 75 4.27 -1.64 5.07
N ILE A 76 4.25 -0.32 4.87
CA ILE A 76 3.30 0.34 3.97
C ILE A 76 4.07 0.95 2.80
N TYR A 77 3.94 0.40 1.61
CA TYR A 77 4.53 0.97 0.40
C TYR A 77 3.57 1.99 -0.22
N VAL A 78 4.05 3.21 -0.44
CA VAL A 78 3.28 4.28 -1.11
C VAL A 78 3.92 4.58 -2.46
N GLY A 79 3.15 4.36 -3.53
CA GLY A 79 3.61 4.44 -4.91
C GLY A 79 4.37 3.21 -5.40
N ALA A 80 4.50 3.09 -6.72
CA ALA A 80 5.32 2.04 -7.34
C ALA A 80 6.82 2.37 -7.18
N SER A 81 7.62 1.36 -6.84
CA SER A 81 9.06 1.48 -6.64
C SER A 81 9.79 0.14 -6.83
N GLU A 82 11.12 0.15 -6.73
CA GLU A 82 11.91 -1.09 -6.67
C GLU A 82 11.50 -2.01 -5.51
N HIS A 83 10.99 -1.45 -4.41
CA HIS A 83 10.52 -2.25 -3.27
C HIS A 83 9.24 -3.01 -3.59
N THR A 84 8.29 -2.37 -4.28
CA THR A 84 7.04 -3.03 -4.69
C THR A 84 7.28 -4.02 -5.83
N ALA A 85 8.22 -3.72 -6.74
CA ALA A 85 8.59 -4.65 -7.81
C ALA A 85 9.15 -5.97 -7.28
N LYS A 86 9.91 -5.95 -6.17
CA LYS A 86 10.39 -7.17 -5.48
C LYS A 86 9.27 -8.03 -4.86
N LEU A 87 8.06 -7.48 -4.76
CA LEU A 87 6.85 -8.17 -4.31
C LEU A 87 5.96 -8.58 -5.49
N ASP A 88 6.49 -8.60 -6.70
CA ASP A 88 5.78 -8.90 -7.95
C ASP A 88 4.58 -7.97 -8.21
N PHE A 89 4.59 -6.75 -7.64
CA PHE A 89 3.55 -5.77 -7.83
C PHE A 89 3.75 -4.96 -9.10
N THR A 90 2.69 -4.84 -9.92
CA THR A 90 2.66 -4.03 -11.14
C THR A 90 1.36 -3.20 -11.26
N LEU A 91 1.47 -2.11 -12.03
CA LEU A 91 0.38 -1.22 -12.45
C LEU A 91 0.11 -1.30 -13.97
N ASP A 92 0.62 -2.32 -14.66
CA ASP A 92 0.49 -2.44 -16.12
C ASP A 92 -0.97 -2.53 -16.59
N ASP A 93 -1.79 -3.24 -15.82
CA ASP A 93 -3.24 -3.42 -15.97
C ASP A 93 -4.07 -2.26 -15.40
N VAL A 94 -3.43 -1.26 -14.79
CA VAL A 94 -4.11 -0.09 -14.24
C VAL A 94 -4.17 1.00 -15.31
N ILE A 95 -5.34 1.60 -15.50
CA ILE A 95 -5.54 2.75 -16.39
C ILE A 95 -5.04 4.04 -15.72
N HIS A 96 -4.79 5.09 -16.49
CA HIS A 96 -4.43 6.40 -15.93
C HIS A 96 -5.55 6.92 -14.99
N GLY A 97 -5.15 7.44 -13.82
CA GLY A 97 -6.05 7.82 -12.74
C GLY A 97 -6.52 6.64 -11.87
N GLY A 98 -6.21 5.41 -12.25
CA GLY A 98 -6.53 4.21 -11.48
C GLY A 98 -5.50 3.92 -10.39
N PHE A 99 -5.89 3.11 -9.40
CA PHE A 99 -5.04 2.70 -8.30
C PHE A 99 -5.30 1.26 -7.84
N LYS A 100 -4.32 0.71 -7.12
CA LYS A 100 -4.42 -0.56 -6.38
C LYS A 100 -4.08 -0.34 -4.92
N ILE A 101 -4.86 -0.95 -4.05
CA ILE A 101 -4.52 -1.16 -2.64
C ILE A 101 -4.45 -2.67 -2.42
N VAL A 102 -3.27 -3.17 -2.08
CA VAL A 102 -3.02 -4.60 -1.86
C VAL A 102 -2.57 -4.77 -0.43
N ALA A 103 -3.30 -5.57 0.36
CA ALA A 103 -2.89 -5.98 1.69
C ALA A 103 -2.54 -7.48 1.67
N ALA A 104 -1.34 -7.80 2.16
CA ALA A 104 -0.89 -9.16 2.39
C ALA A 104 -0.58 -9.35 3.88
N ARG A 105 0.09 -10.45 4.27
CA ARG A 105 0.34 -10.75 5.70
C ARG A 105 1.11 -9.65 6.43
N ASN A 106 2.13 -9.07 5.80
CA ASN A 106 3.05 -8.14 6.44
C ASN A 106 3.28 -6.86 5.61
N TYR A 107 2.43 -6.59 4.62
CA TYR A 107 2.56 -5.34 3.89
C TYR A 107 1.24 -4.84 3.33
N VAL A 108 1.18 -3.52 3.19
CA VAL A 108 0.20 -2.83 2.36
C VAL A 108 0.94 -2.13 1.22
N ILE A 109 0.44 -2.23 0.00
CA ILE A 109 0.87 -1.41 -1.13
C ILE A 109 -0.30 -0.53 -1.53
N ALA A 110 -0.10 0.78 -1.54
CA ALA A 110 -1.03 1.77 -2.07
C ALA A 110 -0.34 2.53 -3.21
N ALA A 111 -0.70 2.21 -4.46
CA ALA A 111 -0.05 2.81 -5.62
C ALA A 111 -1.03 3.05 -6.76
N GLY A 112 -0.85 4.17 -7.45
CA GLY A 112 -1.66 4.59 -8.59
C GLY A 112 -0.84 4.85 -9.83
N LYS A 113 -1.49 4.76 -10.99
CA LYS A 113 -0.89 5.11 -12.28
C LYS A 113 -1.41 6.46 -12.71
N ASP A 114 -0.52 7.44 -12.75
CA ASP A 114 -0.84 8.77 -13.24
C ASP A 114 -0.20 9.00 -14.61
N ILE A 115 -0.62 10.07 -15.28
CA ILE A 115 0.00 10.57 -16.49
C ILE A 115 1.20 11.43 -16.05
N ASP A 116 2.40 11.06 -16.49
CA ASP A 116 3.61 11.81 -16.16
C ASP A 116 3.45 13.28 -16.60
N ASN A 117 3.63 14.25 -15.68
CA ASN A 117 3.25 15.66 -15.88
C ASN A 117 3.86 16.32 -17.12
N GLY A 118 5.02 15.83 -17.59
CA GLY A 118 5.63 16.29 -18.85
C GLY A 118 4.78 16.01 -20.09
N LYS A 119 3.97 14.94 -20.06
CA LYS A 119 3.02 14.59 -21.14
C LYS A 119 1.66 15.22 -20.93
N SER A 120 1.21 15.36 -19.68
CA SER A 120 -0.07 16.00 -19.34
C SER A 120 -0.12 17.46 -19.79
N PHE A 121 0.91 18.25 -19.49
CA PHE A 121 0.98 19.64 -19.95
C PHE A 121 1.12 19.78 -21.47
N ALA A 122 1.87 18.87 -22.11
CA ALA A 122 1.95 18.83 -23.57
C ALA A 122 0.58 18.47 -24.22
N MET A 123 -0.19 17.58 -23.58
CA MET A 123 -1.54 17.22 -24.00
C MET A 123 -2.53 18.38 -23.82
N PHE A 124 -2.52 19.06 -22.67
CA PHE A 124 -3.36 20.25 -22.47
C PHE A 124 -3.04 21.35 -23.48
N ARG A 125 -1.76 21.59 -23.77
CA ARG A 125 -1.34 22.56 -24.79
C ARG A 125 -1.79 22.14 -26.19
N SER A 126 -1.75 20.86 -26.54
CA SER A 126 -2.17 20.40 -27.86
C SER A 126 -3.68 20.48 -28.08
N VAL A 127 -4.48 20.28 -27.03
CA VAL A 127 -5.95 20.48 -27.08
C VAL A 127 -6.31 21.96 -27.22
N ALA A 128 -5.64 22.84 -26.46
CA ALA A 128 -5.84 24.29 -26.59
C ALA A 128 -5.56 24.79 -28.01
N ASN A 129 -4.45 24.34 -28.61
CA ASN A 129 -4.07 24.75 -29.97
C ASN A 129 -4.96 24.17 -31.08
N ARG A 130 -5.78 23.14 -30.82
CA ARG A 130 -6.75 22.59 -31.79
C ARG A 130 -8.07 23.34 -31.84
N GLN A 131 -8.34 24.20 -30.86
CA GLN A 131 -9.57 25.01 -30.82
C GLN A 131 -9.40 26.34 -31.57
N GLU A 132 -8.17 26.68 -31.96
CA GLU A 132 -7.80 27.93 -32.64
C GLU A 132 -7.47 27.73 -34.15
N ALA A 133 -7.73 26.53 -34.69
CA ALA A 133 -7.52 26.17 -36.10
C ALA A 133 -8.82 25.67 -36.74
#